data_AF-A0A8S4GCK2-F1
#
_entry.id   AF-A0A8S4GCK2-F1
#
_cell.length_a   1.000
_cell.length_b   1.000
_cell.length_c   1.000
_cell.angle_alpha   90.00
_cell.angle_beta   90.00
_cell.angle_gamma   90.00
#
_symmetry.space_group_name_H-M   'P 1'
#
loop_
_entity.id
_entity.type
_entity.pdbx_description
1 polymer ?
#
loop_
_entity_poly.entity_id
_entity_poly.type
_entity_poly.pdbx_seq_one_letter_code
_entity_poly.pdbx_strand_id
1 'polypeptide(L)'
;MEKSGTPINFYSFLVLTSDCDKKVAEYVKGEASSKAEFVALCKQLGIKGDKIKRELVERIQELPEIYDKIGKSLKPLLPAIELYSAFTKYMLGERATEVLPLLQFVVERGNTTVYEWRYGEPPLKIEPDPVNIEFDDEEQQGSGDQIDFGDPGEIDFGSLSTDAIDFGDGDHAGGEIDWGGVDADVNVDPVDLSADLGAISLSESGIVVESDGVSGGAARGADALSVLDAPSTRAQFLQQLLELESFLKMRLYESTQSASSQSFSLIQQLPTESAAALTAMLDAVQVATAQYTQPINVHLHHVKHSPRYVDVLAAQLKQKLTLCEKMAALADRSKQKKAAAAAEEAALRPLLTRLVDNTKVLQAEIEKDISKKYKGRPVNVIGGVKFL
;
A
#
# COMPACT_ATOMS: atom_id res chain seq x y z
N MET A 1 59.04 9.86 19.58
CA MET A 1 57.74 9.18 19.68
C MET A 1 57.06 9.71 20.92
N GLU A 2 56.28 10.77 20.79
CA GLU A 2 55.35 11.18 21.84
C GLU A 2 54.16 11.76 21.10
N LYS A 3 53.06 11.01 21.09
CA LYS A 3 51.82 11.41 20.44
C LYS A 3 51.33 12.64 21.19
N SER A 4 51.44 13.80 20.55
CA SER A 4 50.84 15.05 21.01
C SER A 4 49.36 14.80 21.25
N GLY A 5 48.96 14.89 22.52
CA GLY A 5 47.56 14.82 22.92
C GLY A 5 46.75 15.85 22.14
N THR A 6 45.71 15.38 21.48
CA THR A 6 44.65 16.23 20.94
C THR A 6 44.18 17.16 22.05
N PRO A 7 44.14 18.49 21.85
CA PRO A 7 43.63 19.40 22.87
C PRO A 7 42.19 18.99 23.20
N ILE A 8 41.89 18.82 24.49
CA ILE A 8 40.54 18.52 24.99
C ILE A 8 39.67 19.74 24.69
N ASN A 9 39.03 19.73 23.52
CA ASN A 9 38.16 20.80 23.09
C ASN A 9 36.74 20.50 23.60
N PHE A 10 36.34 21.12 24.72
CA PHE A 10 35.00 20.99 25.29
C PHE A 10 33.88 21.42 24.33
N TYR A 11 34.18 22.28 23.35
CA TYR A 11 33.27 22.60 22.26
C TYR A 11 32.93 21.36 21.42
N SER A 12 33.88 20.43 21.25
CA SER A 12 33.66 19.17 20.54
C SER A 12 32.69 18.25 21.27
N PHE A 13 32.70 18.22 22.61
CA PHE A 13 31.73 17.45 23.40
C PHE A 13 30.32 18.06 23.28
N LEU A 14 30.22 19.39 23.29
CA LEU A 14 28.95 20.09 23.15
C LEU A 14 28.34 19.92 21.75
N VAL A 15 29.15 19.94 20.70
CA VAL A 15 28.72 19.61 19.33
C VAL A 15 28.28 18.15 19.25
N LEU A 16 29.07 17.22 19.78
CA LEU A 16 28.76 15.78 19.71
C LEU A 16 27.47 15.43 20.48
N THR A 17 27.22 16.04 21.63
CA THR A 17 25.97 15.85 22.39
C THR A 17 24.76 16.43 21.65
N SER A 18 24.90 17.62 21.04
CA SER A 18 23.85 18.23 20.20
C SER A 18 23.54 17.38 18.96
N ASP A 19 24.55 16.84 18.30
CA ASP A 19 24.37 15.97 17.14
C ASP A 19 23.70 14.64 17.52
N CYS A 20 24.03 14.08 18.69
CA CYS A 20 23.32 12.91 19.21
C CYS A 20 21.84 13.22 19.49
N ASP A 21 21.51 14.40 20.03
CA ASP A 21 20.12 14.80 20.27
C ASP A 21 19.32 14.95 18.98
N LYS A 22 19.91 15.55 17.94
CA LYS A 22 19.28 15.63 16.61
C LYS A 22 19.01 14.24 16.04
N LYS A 23 20.00 13.34 16.09
CA LYS A 23 19.85 11.96 15.63
C LYS A 23 18.78 11.19 16.39
N VAL A 24 18.72 11.33 17.72
CA VAL A 24 17.66 10.71 18.52
C VAL A 24 16.28 11.23 18.09
N ALA A 25 16.12 12.54 17.90
CA ALA A 25 14.86 13.12 17.46
C ALA A 25 14.45 12.62 16.07
N GLU A 26 15.40 12.51 15.14
CA GLU A 26 15.18 11.97 13.80
C GLU A 26 14.76 10.49 13.84
N TYR A 27 15.48 9.64 14.59
CA TYR A 27 15.14 8.22 14.72
C TYR A 27 13.79 8.00 15.40
N VAL A 28 13.47 8.75 16.45
CA VAL A 28 12.16 8.66 17.12
C VAL A 28 11.03 9.11 16.18
N LYS A 29 11.25 10.16 15.38
CA LYS A 29 10.28 10.59 14.36
C LYS A 29 10.10 9.51 13.28
N GLY A 30 11.20 8.90 12.82
CA GLY A 30 11.18 7.82 11.83
C GLY A 30 10.47 6.56 12.34
N GLU A 31 10.71 6.17 13.59
CA GLU A 31 9.99 5.09 14.27
C GLU A 31 8.49 5.38 14.34
N ALA A 32 8.11 6.58 14.80
CA ALA A 32 6.70 6.97 14.92
C ALA A 32 5.97 6.96 13.56
N SER A 33 6.62 7.46 12.49
CA SER A 33 6.07 7.41 11.13
C SER A 33 5.85 5.98 10.66
N SER A 34 6.88 5.12 10.79
CA SER A 34 6.82 3.74 10.33
C SER A 34 5.80 2.90 11.11
N LYS A 35 5.66 3.18 12.41
CA LYS A 35 4.65 2.56 13.26
C LYS A 35 3.24 3.04 12.90
N ALA A 36 3.06 4.32 12.58
CA ALA A 36 1.77 4.85 12.14
C ALA A 36 1.34 4.22 10.80
N GLU A 37 2.26 4.05 9.87
CA GLU A 37 2.01 3.35 8.60
C GLU A 37 1.66 1.88 8.81
N PHE A 38 2.39 1.17 9.67
CA PHE A 38 2.06 -0.21 10.04
C PHE A 38 0.64 -0.34 10.61
N VAL A 39 0.28 0.54 11.56
CA VAL A 39 -1.06 0.54 12.17
C VAL A 39 -2.13 0.91 11.14
N ALA A 40 -1.86 1.84 10.23
CA ALA A 40 -2.78 2.22 9.16
C ALA A 40 -3.05 1.04 8.22
N LEU A 41 -2.02 0.32 7.79
CA LEU A 41 -2.14 -0.88 6.95
C LEU A 41 -2.90 -1.99 7.69
N CYS A 42 -2.57 -2.25 8.97
CA CYS A 42 -3.31 -3.22 9.79
C CYS A 42 -4.80 -2.86 9.88
N LYS A 43 -5.12 -1.58 10.06
CA LYS A 43 -6.51 -1.09 10.10
C LYS A 43 -7.23 -1.26 8.76
N GLN A 44 -6.57 -1.00 7.64
CA GLN A 44 -7.15 -1.19 6.30
C GLN A 44 -7.47 -2.66 6.01
N LEU A 45 -6.64 -3.57 6.51
CA LEU A 45 -6.83 -5.02 6.44
C LEU A 45 -7.74 -5.57 7.54
N GLY A 46 -8.08 -4.72 8.53
CA GLY A 46 -8.84 -5.10 9.71
C GLY A 46 -8.10 -6.03 10.68
N ILE A 47 -6.80 -6.26 10.52
CA ILE A 47 -6.01 -7.19 11.34
C ILE A 47 -5.35 -6.46 12.51
N LYS A 48 -4.91 -7.22 13.53
CA LYS A 48 -4.09 -6.73 14.64
C LYS A 48 -2.62 -6.60 14.24
N GLY A 49 -2.15 -7.55 13.42
CA GLY A 49 -0.77 -7.55 12.90
C GLY A 49 0.22 -8.40 13.70
N ASP A 50 -0.25 -9.34 14.51
CA ASP A 50 0.61 -10.27 15.26
C ASP A 50 1.00 -11.46 14.39
N LYS A 51 0.00 -12.12 13.78
CA LYS A 51 0.15 -13.28 12.89
C LYS A 51 -0.50 -12.99 11.54
N ILE A 52 0.16 -12.12 10.77
CA ILE A 52 -0.41 -11.50 9.56
C ILE A 52 -1.08 -12.51 8.64
N LYS A 53 -0.38 -13.58 8.21
CA LYS A 53 -0.95 -14.58 7.28
C LYS A 53 -2.18 -15.29 7.89
N ARG A 54 -2.13 -15.66 9.18
CA ARG A 54 -3.22 -16.37 9.87
C ARG A 54 -4.46 -15.50 10.04
N GLU A 55 -4.26 -14.25 10.46
CA GLU A 55 -5.34 -13.28 10.64
C GLU A 55 -6.03 -12.94 9.31
N LEU A 56 -5.28 -12.87 8.21
CA LEU A 56 -5.84 -12.67 6.87
C LEU A 56 -6.71 -13.86 6.44
N VAL A 57 -6.28 -15.11 6.69
CA VAL A 57 -7.09 -16.30 6.35
C VAL A 57 -8.36 -16.40 7.17
N GLU A 58 -8.30 -16.06 8.46
CA GLU A 58 -9.50 -16.00 9.31
C GLU A 58 -10.53 -15.01 8.73
N ARG A 59 -10.08 -13.87 8.21
CA ARG A 59 -10.98 -12.88 7.60
C ARG A 59 -11.52 -13.26 6.24
N ILE A 60 -10.84 -14.09 5.46
CA ILE A 60 -11.41 -14.63 4.21
C ILE A 60 -12.70 -15.41 4.48
N GLN A 61 -12.87 -16.01 5.67
CA GLN A 61 -14.08 -16.74 6.03
C GLN A 61 -15.32 -15.84 6.15
N GLU A 62 -15.14 -14.54 6.38
CA GLU A 62 -16.23 -13.55 6.45
C GLU A 62 -16.72 -13.13 5.05
N LEU A 63 -15.91 -13.35 4.01
CA LEU A 63 -16.15 -12.85 2.66
C LEU A 63 -17.46 -13.36 2.02
N PRO A 64 -17.85 -14.65 2.15
CA PRO A 64 -19.15 -15.12 1.66
C PRO A 64 -20.33 -14.38 2.28
N GLU A 65 -20.30 -14.12 3.60
CA GLU A 65 -21.37 -13.37 4.26
C GLU A 65 -21.43 -11.91 3.80
N ILE A 66 -20.28 -11.31 3.52
CA ILE A 66 -20.20 -9.95 2.98
C ILE A 66 -20.86 -9.91 1.59
N TYR A 67 -20.53 -10.85 0.70
CA TYR A 67 -21.14 -10.93 -0.62
C TYR A 67 -22.64 -11.23 -0.56
N ASP A 68 -23.10 -12.08 0.36
CA ASP A 68 -24.52 -12.33 0.55
C ASP A 68 -25.28 -11.10 1.03
N LYS A 69 -24.68 -10.30 1.93
CA LYS A 69 -25.26 -9.02 2.38
C LYS A 69 -25.36 -8.04 1.21
N ILE A 70 -24.33 -7.96 0.37
CA ILE A 70 -24.33 -7.10 -0.82
C ILE A 70 -25.41 -7.59 -1.80
N GLY A 71 -25.45 -8.87 -2.17
CA GLY A 71 -26.47 -9.39 -3.08
C GLY A 71 -27.90 -9.07 -2.63
N LYS A 72 -28.17 -9.12 -1.32
CA LYS A 72 -29.48 -8.76 -0.74
C LYS A 72 -29.77 -7.26 -0.77
N SER A 73 -28.75 -6.40 -0.74
CA SER A 73 -28.91 -4.94 -0.76
C SER A 73 -29.11 -4.35 -2.15
N LEU A 74 -29.02 -5.14 -3.23
CA LEU A 74 -29.11 -4.65 -4.62
C LEU A 74 -30.53 -4.42 -5.14
N LYS A 75 -31.58 -4.86 -4.43
CA LYS A 75 -32.99 -4.66 -4.86
C LYS A 75 -33.36 -3.22 -5.25
N PRO A 76 -32.86 -2.16 -4.59
CA PRO A 76 -33.12 -0.78 -4.99
C PRO A 76 -32.60 -0.38 -6.39
N LEU A 77 -31.79 -1.21 -7.05
CA LEU A 77 -31.31 -0.96 -8.42
C LEU A 77 -32.37 -1.33 -9.49
N LEU A 78 -33.43 -2.07 -9.13
CA LEU A 78 -34.48 -2.49 -10.07
C LEU A 78 -35.04 -1.34 -10.93
N PRO A 79 -35.44 -0.18 -10.37
CA PRO A 79 -35.98 0.91 -11.18
C PRO A 79 -34.97 1.46 -12.21
N ALA A 80 -33.69 1.48 -11.86
CA ALA A 80 -32.63 1.95 -12.74
C ALA A 80 -32.41 0.96 -13.91
N ILE A 81 -32.42 -0.33 -13.62
CA ILE A 81 -32.31 -1.41 -14.60
C ILE A 81 -33.50 -1.41 -15.56
N GLU A 82 -34.72 -1.26 -15.04
CA GLU A 82 -35.95 -1.18 -15.83
C GLU A 82 -35.93 0.03 -16.76
N LEU A 83 -35.52 1.20 -16.25
CA LEU A 83 -35.36 2.40 -17.05
C LEU A 83 -34.34 2.20 -18.18
N TYR A 84 -33.18 1.61 -17.87
CA TYR A 84 -32.15 1.36 -18.88
C TYR A 84 -32.61 0.36 -19.95
N SER A 85 -33.33 -0.69 -19.53
CA SER A 85 -33.90 -1.69 -20.44
C SER A 85 -34.96 -1.06 -21.35
N ALA A 86 -35.86 -0.26 -20.80
CA ALA A 86 -36.88 0.46 -21.57
C ALA A 86 -36.26 1.45 -22.55
N PHE A 87 -35.21 2.17 -22.13
CA PHE A 87 -34.47 3.09 -22.97
C PHE A 87 -33.80 2.38 -24.15
N THR A 88 -33.06 1.29 -23.91
CA THR A 88 -32.36 0.54 -24.94
C THR A 88 -33.35 -0.08 -25.94
N LYS A 89 -34.47 -0.62 -25.44
CA LYS A 89 -35.56 -1.13 -26.29
C LYS A 89 -36.20 -0.04 -27.15
N TYR A 90 -36.38 1.16 -26.61
CA TYR A 90 -36.90 2.30 -27.37
C TYR A 90 -35.94 2.74 -28.47
N MET A 91 -34.64 2.83 -28.18
CA MET A 91 -33.63 3.31 -29.14
C MET A 91 -33.30 2.29 -30.24
N LEU A 92 -33.29 1.00 -29.92
CA LEU A 92 -32.81 -0.06 -30.82
C LEU A 92 -33.93 -0.98 -31.35
N GLY A 93 -35.16 -0.89 -30.81
CA GLY A 93 -36.29 -1.71 -31.22
C GLY A 93 -36.00 -3.21 -31.09
N GLU A 94 -36.28 -3.99 -32.14
CA GLU A 94 -36.03 -5.45 -32.18
C GLU A 94 -34.54 -5.83 -32.17
N ARG A 95 -33.62 -4.88 -32.35
CA ARG A 95 -32.17 -5.11 -32.25
C ARG A 95 -31.64 -4.95 -30.83
N ALA A 96 -32.49 -4.56 -29.87
CA ALA A 96 -32.08 -4.40 -28.48
C ALA A 96 -31.71 -5.76 -27.87
N THR A 97 -30.45 -5.90 -27.45
CA THR A 97 -29.98 -7.02 -26.65
C THR A 97 -30.38 -6.85 -25.18
N GLU A 98 -30.35 -7.94 -24.42
CA GLU A 98 -30.49 -7.88 -22.97
C GLU A 98 -29.39 -6.99 -22.37
N VAL A 99 -29.78 -6.08 -21.48
CA VAL A 99 -28.87 -5.14 -20.83
C VAL A 99 -28.55 -5.60 -19.42
N LEU A 100 -27.29 -5.49 -19.02
CA LEU A 100 -26.84 -5.79 -17.65
C LEU A 100 -27.28 -7.19 -17.12
N PRO A 101 -27.12 -8.28 -17.90
CA PRO A 101 -27.74 -9.57 -17.60
C PRO A 101 -27.26 -10.18 -16.27
N LEU A 102 -26.02 -9.90 -15.87
CA LEU A 102 -25.47 -10.38 -14.60
C LEU A 102 -26.05 -9.62 -13.41
N LEU A 103 -26.16 -8.29 -13.54
CA LEU A 103 -26.73 -7.44 -12.51
C LEU A 103 -28.22 -7.77 -12.29
N GLN A 104 -28.98 -7.99 -13.38
CA GLN A 104 -30.37 -8.46 -13.30
C GLN A 104 -30.47 -9.77 -12.53
N PHE A 105 -29.64 -10.76 -12.89
CA PHE A 105 -29.61 -12.06 -12.23
C PHE A 105 -29.29 -11.96 -10.74
N VAL A 106 -28.27 -11.19 -10.34
CA VAL A 106 -27.90 -11.04 -8.92
C VAL A 106 -28.97 -10.28 -8.13
N VAL A 107 -29.66 -9.31 -8.75
CA VAL A 107 -30.76 -8.59 -8.10
C VAL A 107 -31.96 -9.51 -7.82
N GLU A 108 -32.26 -10.42 -8.75
CA GLU A 108 -33.37 -11.36 -8.62
C GLU A 108 -33.06 -12.54 -7.70
N ARG A 109 -31.91 -13.20 -7.91
CA ARG A 109 -31.54 -14.46 -7.24
C ARG A 109 -30.56 -14.29 -6.09
N GLY A 110 -29.90 -13.15 -5.98
CA GLY A 110 -28.85 -12.90 -4.99
C GLY A 110 -27.49 -13.47 -5.39
N ASN A 111 -26.60 -13.62 -4.41
CA ASN A 111 -25.25 -14.15 -4.60
C ASN A 111 -25.30 -15.69 -4.69
N THR A 112 -25.54 -16.22 -5.88
CA THR A 112 -25.56 -17.67 -6.14
C THR A 112 -24.21 -18.16 -6.67
N THR A 113 -24.12 -19.42 -7.13
CA THR A 113 -22.89 -19.97 -7.74
C THR A 113 -22.73 -19.51 -9.19
N VAL A 114 -21.49 -19.44 -9.67
CA VAL A 114 -21.21 -19.21 -11.10
C VAL A 114 -21.81 -20.33 -11.96
N TYR A 115 -21.86 -21.56 -11.45
CA TYR A 115 -22.60 -22.65 -12.10
C TYR A 115 -24.07 -22.28 -12.37
N GLU A 116 -24.79 -21.81 -11.34
CA GLU A 116 -26.20 -21.44 -11.51
C GLU A 116 -26.37 -20.29 -12.49
N TRP A 117 -25.43 -19.34 -12.51
CA TRP A 117 -25.41 -18.26 -13.50
C TRP A 117 -25.23 -18.77 -14.93
N ARG A 118 -24.31 -19.72 -15.16
CA ARG A 118 -23.98 -20.25 -16.49
C ARG A 118 -25.03 -21.21 -17.04
N TYR A 119 -25.58 -22.07 -16.19
CA TYR A 119 -26.45 -23.18 -16.59
C TYR A 119 -27.93 -22.95 -16.24
N GLY A 120 -28.27 -21.90 -15.49
CA GLY A 120 -29.65 -21.52 -15.12
C GLY A 120 -30.26 -22.35 -13.98
N GLU A 121 -29.61 -23.45 -13.58
CA GLU A 121 -30.03 -24.38 -12.53
C GLU A 121 -28.97 -24.49 -11.42
N PRO A 122 -29.39 -24.66 -10.14
CA PRO A 122 -28.45 -24.82 -9.04
C PRO A 122 -27.68 -26.15 -9.13
N PRO A 123 -26.39 -26.18 -8.76
CA PRO A 123 -25.60 -27.41 -8.76
C PRO A 123 -26.06 -28.40 -7.68
N LEU A 124 -25.98 -29.70 -7.96
CA LEU A 124 -26.31 -30.75 -6.96
C LEU A 124 -25.24 -30.90 -5.87
N LYS A 125 -23.99 -30.56 -6.20
CA LYS A 125 -22.85 -30.61 -5.29
C LYS A 125 -21.89 -29.46 -5.59
N ILE A 126 -21.37 -28.81 -4.57
CA ILE A 126 -20.35 -27.76 -4.69
C ILE A 126 -19.04 -28.31 -4.13
N GLU A 127 -18.00 -28.33 -4.95
CA GLU A 127 -16.65 -28.76 -4.58
C GLU A 127 -15.72 -27.53 -4.69
N PRO A 128 -15.57 -26.74 -3.63
CA PRO A 128 -14.73 -25.55 -3.64
C PRO A 128 -13.25 -25.94 -3.63
N ASP A 129 -12.43 -25.18 -4.37
CA ASP A 129 -10.98 -25.35 -4.33
C ASP A 129 -10.43 -24.97 -2.94
N PRO A 130 -9.44 -25.73 -2.43
CA PRO A 130 -8.80 -25.38 -1.17
C PRO A 130 -8.04 -24.05 -1.32
N VAL A 131 -8.22 -23.16 -0.36
CA VAL A 131 -7.44 -21.93 -0.26
C VAL A 131 -6.02 -22.31 0.18
N ASN A 132 -5.09 -22.41 -0.78
CA ASN A 132 -3.72 -22.82 -0.51
C ASN A 132 -2.86 -21.61 -0.16
N ILE A 133 -2.96 -21.14 1.08
CA ILE A 133 -2.08 -20.11 1.63
C ILE A 133 -1.04 -20.80 2.51
N GLU A 134 0.21 -20.75 2.08
CA GLU A 134 1.33 -21.32 2.84
C GLU A 134 1.56 -20.48 4.09
N PHE A 135 1.23 -21.07 5.23
CA PHE A 135 1.65 -20.56 6.53
C PHE A 135 3.09 -21.00 6.73
N ASP A 136 4.04 -20.15 6.35
CA ASP A 136 5.43 -20.26 6.81
C ASP A 136 5.52 -19.92 8.30
N ASP A 137 4.63 -20.48 9.15
CA ASP A 137 4.55 -20.22 10.58
C ASP A 137 5.98 -20.25 11.17
N GLU A 138 6.55 -19.06 11.34
CA GLU A 138 6.84 -18.46 12.63
C GLU A 138 7.62 -19.35 13.65
N GLU A 139 8.37 -20.36 13.18
CA GLU A 139 9.33 -21.15 13.98
C GLU A 139 10.80 -20.76 13.75
N GLN A 140 11.08 -19.72 12.96
CA GLN A 140 12.40 -19.07 12.93
C GLN A 140 12.47 -17.86 13.87
N GLN A 141 11.95 -18.02 15.08
CA GLN A 141 12.58 -17.40 16.26
C GLN A 141 13.57 -18.42 16.83
N GLY A 142 14.63 -18.72 16.08
CA GLY A 142 15.60 -19.76 16.46
C GLY A 142 16.75 -19.93 15.49
N SER A 143 17.79 -19.13 15.69
CA SER A 143 19.19 -19.30 15.20
C SER A 143 19.54 -18.87 13.77
N GLY A 144 20.56 -17.99 13.70
CA GLY A 144 21.45 -17.73 12.54
C GLY A 144 20.83 -16.84 11.46
N ASP A 145 21.11 -15.55 11.39
CA ASP A 145 22.46 -15.06 11.08
C ASP A 145 22.68 -13.70 11.76
N GLN A 146 23.52 -13.67 12.80
CA GLN A 146 24.09 -12.42 13.28
C GLN A 146 24.98 -11.92 12.15
N ILE A 147 24.58 -10.86 11.46
CA ILE A 147 25.53 -10.07 10.67
C ILE A 147 26.51 -9.46 11.68
N ASP A 148 27.63 -10.13 11.85
CA ASP A 148 28.82 -9.67 12.55
C ASP A 148 29.39 -8.49 11.77
N PHE A 149 29.05 -7.27 12.20
CA PHE A 149 29.74 -6.06 11.80
C PHE A 149 31.11 -6.04 12.48
N GLY A 150 31.97 -6.96 12.05
CA GLY A 150 33.32 -7.16 12.53
C GLY A 150 34.10 -5.84 12.64
N ASP A 151 34.98 -5.84 13.63
CA ASP A 151 35.98 -4.84 14.03
C ASP A 151 36.37 -3.77 12.96
N PRO A 152 36.60 -2.50 13.33
CA PRO A 152 36.67 -1.36 12.42
C PRO A 152 38.02 -1.24 11.67
N GLY A 153 38.63 -2.38 11.33
CA GLY A 153 40.00 -2.46 10.82
C GLY A 153 40.16 -2.70 9.33
N GLU A 154 39.16 -3.23 8.61
CA GLU A 154 39.43 -3.73 7.25
C GLU A 154 38.17 -3.75 6.34
N ILE A 155 37.54 -2.59 6.15
CA ILE A 155 36.59 -2.39 5.04
C ILE A 155 37.28 -1.56 3.97
N ASP A 156 37.79 -2.25 2.94
CA ASP A 156 38.38 -1.65 1.75
C ASP A 156 37.26 -1.13 0.81
N PHE A 157 37.06 0.19 0.79
CA PHE A 157 36.21 0.88 -0.19
C PHE A 157 36.99 1.30 -1.45
N GLY A 158 37.98 0.50 -1.85
CA GLY A 158 38.73 0.69 -3.08
C GLY A 158 37.88 0.48 -4.33
N SER A 159 37.53 1.57 -5.00
CA SER A 159 37.05 1.64 -6.39
C SER A 159 35.54 1.41 -6.65
N LEU A 160 34.67 2.16 -5.98
CA LEU A 160 33.36 2.50 -6.54
C LEU A 160 33.33 4.00 -6.88
N SER A 161 33.40 4.28 -8.18
CA SER A 161 33.31 5.63 -8.75
C SER A 161 32.05 6.34 -8.27
N THR A 162 32.21 7.56 -7.76
CA THR A 162 31.20 8.37 -7.07
C THR A 162 30.26 9.16 -7.98
N ASP A 163 30.10 8.74 -9.24
CA ASP A 163 29.20 9.43 -10.16
C ASP A 163 27.96 8.57 -10.43
N ALA A 164 26.80 9.10 -10.06
CA ALA A 164 25.43 8.60 -10.27
C ALA A 164 24.76 7.79 -9.14
N ILE A 165 24.78 8.31 -7.91
CA ILE A 165 23.63 8.10 -7.00
C ILE A 165 22.93 9.44 -6.81
N ASP A 166 21.94 9.68 -7.68
CA ASP A 166 21.03 10.82 -7.65
C ASP A 166 19.93 10.56 -6.61
N PHE A 167 20.09 11.13 -5.41
CA PHE A 167 18.99 11.22 -4.45
C PHE A 167 18.15 12.44 -4.83
N GLY A 168 17.30 12.26 -5.85
CA GLY A 168 16.37 13.28 -6.33
C GLY A 168 15.56 13.87 -5.17
N ASP A 169 15.77 15.15 -4.94
CA ASP A 169 14.96 16.03 -4.10
C ASP A 169 13.56 16.14 -4.74
N GLY A 170 12.58 15.47 -4.13
CA GLY A 170 11.23 15.33 -4.65
C GLY A 170 10.20 15.50 -3.53
N ASP A 171 9.77 16.74 -3.37
CA ASP A 171 8.64 17.22 -2.57
C ASP A 171 7.47 16.22 -2.52
N HIS A 172 7.17 15.68 -1.34
CA HIS A 172 6.11 14.68 -1.14
C HIS A 172 4.74 15.36 -1.01
N ALA A 173 4.18 15.75 -2.15
CA ALA A 173 2.74 15.94 -2.31
C ALA A 173 2.11 14.68 -2.94
N GLY A 174 1.51 13.83 -2.11
CA GLY A 174 0.36 12.98 -2.46
C GLY A 174 0.45 12.08 -3.71
N GLY A 175 1.55 11.35 -3.92
CA GLY A 175 1.64 10.34 -4.97
C GLY A 175 0.96 9.02 -4.58
N GLU A 176 -0.05 8.62 -5.35
CA GLU A 176 -0.70 7.31 -5.29
C GLU A 176 0.31 6.16 -5.43
N ILE A 177 0.12 5.10 -4.65
CA ILE A 177 0.93 3.88 -4.73
C ILE A 177 0.46 3.10 -5.96
N ASP A 178 1.34 2.97 -6.95
CA ASP A 178 1.17 2.17 -8.16
C ASP A 178 1.16 0.67 -7.82
N TRP A 179 -0.01 0.05 -7.98
CA TRP A 179 -0.23 -1.38 -7.81
C TRP A 179 -0.18 -2.09 -9.16
N GLY A 180 0.99 -2.07 -9.80
CA GLY A 180 1.33 -2.96 -10.91
C GLY A 180 0.39 -2.81 -12.10
N GLY A 181 0.64 -1.79 -12.92
CA GLY A 181 0.23 -1.83 -14.32
C GLY A 181 0.73 -3.11 -14.99
N VAL A 182 -0.21 -3.92 -15.47
CA VAL A 182 0.09 -4.88 -16.53
C VAL A 182 0.52 -4.06 -17.74
N ASP A 183 1.82 -4.10 -18.06
CA ASP A 183 2.35 -3.53 -19.28
C ASP A 183 1.60 -4.10 -20.48
N ALA A 184 0.75 -3.26 -21.08
CA ALA A 184 0.12 -3.49 -22.36
C ALA A 184 1.13 -3.20 -23.49
N ASP A 185 2.22 -3.95 -23.52
CA ASP A 185 3.20 -3.94 -24.62
C ASP A 185 3.76 -5.36 -24.82
N VAL A 186 2.85 -6.31 -25.05
CA VAL A 186 3.21 -7.54 -25.77
C VAL A 186 3.07 -7.22 -27.25
N ASN A 187 4.21 -7.01 -27.90
CA ASN A 187 4.33 -6.85 -29.34
C ASN A 187 3.92 -8.19 -29.99
N VAL A 188 2.67 -8.30 -30.44
CA VAL A 188 2.18 -9.44 -31.22
C VAL A 188 2.36 -9.09 -32.68
N ASP A 189 3.31 -9.76 -33.34
CA ASP A 189 3.44 -9.71 -34.80
C ASP A 189 2.09 -10.05 -35.46
N PRO A 190 1.63 -9.27 -36.46
CA PRO A 190 0.37 -9.56 -37.13
C PRO A 190 0.55 -10.82 -37.99
N VAL A 191 0.11 -11.96 -37.46
CA VAL A 191 -0.10 -13.18 -38.26
C VAL A 191 -1.36 -12.97 -39.11
N ASP A 192 -1.18 -13.02 -40.43
CA ASP A 192 -2.25 -12.95 -41.42
C ASP A 192 -3.15 -14.19 -41.31
N LEU A 193 -4.31 -14.03 -40.64
CA LEU A 193 -5.35 -15.06 -40.47
C LEU A 193 -6.35 -15.11 -41.64
N SER A 194 -5.93 -14.81 -42.87
CA SER A 194 -6.81 -14.92 -44.06
C SER A 194 -6.98 -16.36 -44.59
N ALA A 195 -6.58 -17.39 -43.85
CA ALA A 195 -6.86 -18.77 -44.21
C ALA A 195 -8.32 -19.14 -43.90
N ASP A 196 -9.07 -19.33 -44.98
CA ASP A 196 -10.45 -19.81 -45.09
C ASP A 196 -10.86 -20.87 -44.04
N LEU A 197 -11.47 -20.41 -42.95
CA LEU A 197 -12.04 -21.22 -41.87
C LEU A 197 -13.34 -21.95 -42.26
N GLY A 198 -13.81 -21.83 -43.51
CA GLY A 198 -15.06 -22.43 -43.98
C GLY A 198 -14.99 -23.93 -44.31
N ALA A 199 -13.81 -24.53 -44.38
CA ALA A 199 -13.63 -25.88 -44.92
C ALA A 199 -13.29 -26.97 -43.89
N ILE A 200 -13.14 -26.63 -42.60
CA ILE A 200 -12.88 -27.64 -41.56
C ILE A 200 -14.24 -28.15 -41.05
N SER A 201 -14.79 -29.14 -41.75
CA SER A 201 -15.94 -29.90 -41.28
C SER A 201 -15.57 -30.59 -39.97
N LEU A 202 -16.14 -30.11 -38.85
CA LEU A 202 -15.94 -30.61 -37.48
C LEU A 202 -16.38 -32.08 -37.28
N SER A 203 -16.88 -32.75 -38.31
CA SER A 203 -17.40 -34.13 -38.24
C SER A 203 -16.32 -35.21 -38.30
N GLU A 204 -15.08 -34.86 -38.68
CA GLU A 204 -13.99 -35.85 -38.85
C GLU A 204 -12.99 -35.88 -37.67
N SER A 205 -13.04 -34.89 -36.78
CA SER A 205 -12.43 -35.00 -35.47
C SER A 205 -13.44 -35.71 -34.57
N GLY A 206 -13.12 -36.92 -34.10
CA GLY A 206 -13.93 -37.72 -33.16
C GLY A 206 -14.10 -37.08 -31.77
N ILE A 207 -14.32 -35.78 -31.70
CA ILE A 207 -14.74 -35.02 -30.53
C ILE A 207 -16.26 -35.17 -30.47
N VAL A 208 -16.71 -36.10 -29.64
CA VAL A 208 -18.10 -36.19 -29.24
C VAL A 208 -18.40 -34.93 -28.45
N VAL A 209 -19.13 -33.99 -29.06
CA VAL A 209 -19.83 -32.93 -28.33
C VAL A 209 -20.96 -33.64 -27.61
N GLU A 210 -20.70 -34.07 -26.37
CA GLU A 210 -21.77 -34.42 -25.46
C GLU A 210 -22.61 -33.16 -25.30
N SER A 211 -23.91 -33.29 -25.59
CA SER A 211 -24.88 -32.26 -25.35
C SER A 211 -24.96 -32.02 -23.83
N ASP A 212 -24.14 -31.09 -23.33
CA ASP A 212 -24.11 -30.68 -21.93
C ASP A 212 -25.41 -29.96 -21.58
N GLY A 213 -26.41 -30.76 -21.23
CA GLY A 213 -27.68 -30.32 -20.71
C GLY A 213 -28.36 -31.48 -19.99
N VAL A 214 -28.76 -31.22 -18.74
CA VAL A 214 -29.78 -31.96 -17.98
C VAL A 214 -29.32 -33.18 -17.15
N SER A 215 -28.19 -33.07 -16.44
CA SER A 215 -28.04 -33.84 -15.19
C SER A 215 -27.19 -33.05 -14.19
N GLY A 216 -27.86 -32.30 -13.31
CA GLY A 216 -27.26 -31.39 -12.32
C GLY A 216 -25.84 -31.75 -11.90
N GLY A 217 -24.86 -31.05 -12.46
CA GLY A 217 -23.45 -31.32 -12.29
C GLY A 217 -22.93 -30.90 -10.92
N ALA A 218 -21.73 -31.37 -10.59
CA ALA A 218 -20.97 -30.85 -9.45
C ALA A 218 -20.23 -29.58 -9.89
N ALA A 219 -20.50 -28.45 -9.23
CA ALA A 219 -19.77 -27.21 -9.46
C ALA A 219 -18.34 -27.35 -8.92
N ARG A 220 -17.33 -27.15 -9.78
CA ARG A 220 -15.91 -27.30 -9.49
C ARG A 220 -15.12 -26.08 -9.96
N GLY A 221 -13.99 -25.81 -9.32
CA GLY A 221 -13.11 -24.71 -9.71
C GLY A 221 -13.84 -23.37 -9.73
N ALA A 222 -13.74 -22.64 -10.85
CA ALA A 222 -14.39 -21.34 -11.02
C ALA A 222 -15.92 -21.39 -10.91
N ASP A 223 -16.56 -22.51 -11.25
CA ASP A 223 -18.02 -22.66 -11.20
C ASP A 223 -18.53 -22.88 -9.77
N ALA A 224 -17.66 -23.34 -8.86
CA ALA A 224 -17.97 -23.52 -7.43
C ALA A 224 -17.99 -22.19 -6.66
N LEU A 225 -17.34 -21.15 -7.19
CA LEU A 225 -17.31 -19.82 -6.59
C LEU A 225 -18.68 -19.14 -6.72
N SER A 226 -18.95 -18.18 -5.84
CA SER A 226 -20.14 -17.36 -5.97
C SER A 226 -19.98 -16.30 -7.05
N VAL A 227 -21.09 -15.82 -7.63
CA VAL A 227 -21.07 -14.87 -8.74
C VAL A 227 -20.38 -13.54 -8.37
N LEU A 228 -20.50 -13.12 -7.12
CA LEU A 228 -19.85 -11.91 -6.60
C LEU A 228 -18.39 -12.13 -6.16
N ASP A 229 -17.93 -13.38 -6.12
CA ASP A 229 -16.59 -13.75 -5.67
C ASP A 229 -15.68 -14.20 -6.82
N ALA A 230 -16.20 -14.81 -7.88
CA ALA A 230 -15.35 -15.27 -8.97
C ALA A 230 -14.75 -14.07 -9.74
N PRO A 231 -13.43 -14.04 -10.01
CA PRO A 231 -12.76 -12.88 -10.61
C PRO A 231 -13.40 -12.42 -11.94
N SER A 232 -13.83 -13.35 -12.79
CA SER A 232 -14.44 -13.05 -14.08
C SER A 232 -15.81 -12.38 -13.95
N THR A 233 -16.70 -12.93 -13.12
CA THR A 233 -18.05 -12.39 -12.92
C THR A 233 -18.02 -11.13 -12.05
N ARG A 234 -17.06 -11.01 -11.12
CA ARG A 234 -16.77 -9.77 -10.41
C ARG A 234 -16.47 -8.61 -11.36
N ALA A 235 -15.56 -8.83 -12.33
CA ALA A 235 -15.22 -7.81 -13.31
C ALA A 235 -16.45 -7.41 -14.13
N GLN A 236 -17.23 -8.40 -14.59
CA GLN A 236 -18.48 -8.15 -15.33
C GLN A 236 -19.51 -7.39 -14.49
N PHE A 237 -19.65 -7.73 -13.21
CA PHE A 237 -20.58 -7.08 -12.28
C PHE A 237 -20.23 -5.60 -12.07
N LEU A 238 -18.95 -5.32 -11.81
CA LEU A 238 -18.45 -3.94 -11.68
C LEU A 238 -18.62 -3.14 -12.98
N GLN A 239 -18.35 -3.76 -14.13
CA GLN A 239 -18.56 -3.12 -15.42
C GLN A 239 -20.03 -2.75 -15.64
N GLN A 240 -20.96 -3.63 -15.28
CA GLN A 240 -22.39 -3.38 -15.41
C GLN A 240 -22.90 -2.31 -14.42
N LEU A 241 -22.36 -2.24 -13.20
CA LEU A 241 -22.64 -1.14 -12.28
C LEU A 241 -22.14 0.21 -12.85
N LEU A 242 -20.93 0.23 -13.42
CA LEU A 242 -20.36 1.43 -14.04
C LEU A 242 -21.16 1.88 -15.27
N GLU A 243 -21.60 0.93 -16.11
CA GLU A 243 -22.47 1.18 -17.26
C GLU A 243 -23.80 1.83 -16.82
N LEU A 244 -24.45 1.25 -15.81
CA LEU A 244 -25.70 1.78 -15.26
C LEU A 244 -25.51 3.17 -14.63
N GLU A 245 -24.43 3.37 -13.87
CA GLU A 245 -24.08 4.67 -13.29
C GLU A 245 -23.87 5.73 -14.39
N SER A 246 -23.14 5.37 -15.45
CA SER A 246 -22.85 6.26 -16.57
C SER A 246 -24.12 6.64 -17.33
N PHE A 247 -25.01 5.68 -17.57
CA PHE A 247 -26.33 5.92 -18.16
C PHE A 247 -27.13 6.92 -17.32
N LEU A 248 -27.21 6.72 -16.01
CA LEU A 248 -27.98 7.59 -15.11
C LEU A 248 -27.38 9.01 -15.04
N LYS A 249 -26.06 9.16 -14.98
CA LYS A 249 -25.39 10.47 -15.04
C LYS A 249 -25.72 11.23 -16.32
N MET A 250 -25.67 10.54 -17.46
CA MET A 250 -26.03 11.12 -18.75
C MET A 250 -27.51 11.53 -18.79
N ARG A 251 -28.42 10.67 -18.32
CA ARG A 251 -29.87 10.97 -18.23
C ARG A 251 -30.16 12.17 -17.33
N LEU A 252 -29.49 12.26 -16.18
CA LEU A 252 -29.64 13.37 -15.25
C LEU A 252 -29.15 14.70 -15.86
N TYR A 253 -28.00 14.66 -16.54
CA TYR A 253 -27.47 15.81 -17.26
C TYR A 253 -28.43 16.30 -18.36
N GLU A 254 -28.92 15.38 -19.20
CA GLU A 254 -29.91 15.69 -20.25
C GLU A 254 -31.21 16.27 -19.65
N SER A 255 -31.73 15.70 -18.56
CA SER A 255 -32.95 16.18 -17.90
C SER A 255 -32.79 17.60 -17.33
N THR A 256 -31.60 17.95 -16.87
CA THR A 256 -31.31 19.28 -16.30
C THR A 256 -31.10 20.31 -17.41
N GLN A 257 -30.42 19.93 -18.49
CA GLN A 257 -30.10 20.83 -19.60
C GLN A 257 -31.29 21.08 -20.52
N SER A 258 -32.19 20.10 -20.69
CA SER A 258 -33.42 20.21 -21.51
C SER A 258 -34.38 21.31 -20.99
N ALA A 259 -34.26 21.73 -19.74
CA ALA A 259 -34.99 22.87 -19.19
C ALA A 259 -34.50 24.24 -19.73
N SER A 260 -33.28 24.31 -20.26
CA SER A 260 -32.61 25.57 -20.66
C SER A 260 -32.41 25.74 -22.18
N SER A 261 -32.47 24.68 -22.98
CA SER A 261 -32.16 24.74 -24.42
C SER A 261 -33.14 23.89 -25.23
N GLN A 262 -33.91 24.55 -26.09
CA GLN A 262 -34.93 23.99 -27.00
C GLN A 262 -34.34 23.10 -28.12
N SER A 263 -33.10 22.63 -27.99
CA SER A 263 -32.30 22.06 -29.08
C SER A 263 -32.39 20.54 -29.24
N PHE A 264 -33.04 19.82 -28.31
CA PHE A 264 -33.11 18.34 -28.34
C PHE A 264 -34.55 17.85 -28.51
N SER A 265 -35.14 18.06 -29.68
CA SER A 265 -36.51 17.57 -29.96
C SER A 265 -36.60 16.03 -30.09
N LEU A 266 -35.47 15.32 -30.09
CA LEU A 266 -35.43 13.84 -30.07
C LEU A 266 -35.65 13.26 -28.65
N ILE A 267 -35.41 14.04 -27.59
CA ILE A 267 -35.50 13.60 -26.18
C ILE A 267 -36.95 13.62 -25.66
N GLN A 268 -37.82 14.43 -26.27
CA GLN A 268 -39.17 14.69 -25.77
C GLN A 268 -40.13 13.48 -25.90
N GLN A 269 -39.70 12.39 -26.55
CA GLN A 269 -40.47 11.17 -26.73
C GLN A 269 -39.98 9.99 -25.87
N LEU A 270 -38.97 10.21 -25.02
CA LEU A 270 -38.44 9.17 -24.15
C LEU A 270 -39.25 9.07 -22.83
N PRO A 271 -39.22 7.92 -22.14
CA PRO A 271 -39.73 7.82 -20.78
C PRO A 271 -39.07 8.88 -19.89
N THR A 272 -39.83 9.88 -19.46
CA THR A 272 -39.33 10.99 -18.66
C THR A 272 -39.46 10.68 -17.18
N GLU A 273 -38.38 10.15 -16.60
CA GLU A 273 -38.22 10.14 -15.15
C GLU A 273 -37.92 11.55 -14.64
N SER A 274 -38.41 11.86 -13.44
CA SER A 274 -38.09 13.15 -12.81
C SER A 274 -36.61 13.21 -12.43
N ALA A 275 -36.02 14.41 -12.43
CA ALA A 275 -34.63 14.58 -11.96
C ALA A 275 -34.41 14.01 -10.55
N ALA A 276 -35.41 14.13 -9.66
CA ALA A 276 -35.35 13.55 -8.32
C ALA A 276 -35.33 12.00 -8.33
N ALA A 277 -36.10 11.37 -9.22
CA ALA A 277 -36.09 9.91 -9.38
C ALA A 277 -34.75 9.42 -9.95
N LEU A 278 -34.22 10.11 -10.97
CA LEU A 278 -32.90 9.80 -11.54
C LEU A 278 -31.77 9.95 -10.51
N THR A 279 -31.82 10.98 -9.65
CA THR A 279 -30.86 11.13 -8.54
C THR A 279 -30.97 9.96 -7.56
N ALA A 280 -32.18 9.58 -7.14
CA ALA A 280 -32.37 8.48 -6.21
C ALA A 280 -31.88 7.13 -6.79
N MET A 281 -32.09 6.89 -8.09
CA MET A 281 -31.55 5.72 -8.80
C MET A 281 -30.02 5.75 -8.84
N LEU A 282 -29.42 6.91 -9.14
CA LEU A 282 -27.97 7.08 -9.19
C LEU A 282 -27.34 6.85 -7.80
N ASP A 283 -27.94 7.41 -6.75
CA ASP A 283 -27.50 7.23 -5.37
C ASP A 283 -27.53 5.74 -4.98
N ALA A 284 -28.58 5.00 -5.37
CA ALA A 284 -28.67 3.56 -5.11
C ALA A 284 -27.53 2.77 -5.78
N VAL A 285 -27.21 3.08 -7.04
CA VAL A 285 -26.08 2.45 -7.76
C VAL A 285 -24.75 2.80 -7.10
N GLN A 286 -24.53 4.06 -6.73
CA GLN A 286 -23.30 4.50 -6.08
C GLN A 286 -23.12 3.88 -4.70
N VAL A 287 -24.20 3.73 -3.93
CA VAL A 287 -24.19 3.01 -2.64
C VAL A 287 -23.82 1.54 -2.85
N ALA A 288 -24.41 0.87 -3.84
CA ALA A 288 -24.09 -0.53 -4.16
C ALA A 288 -22.62 -0.69 -4.60
N THR A 289 -22.14 0.18 -5.49
CA THR A 289 -20.74 0.22 -5.92
C THR A 289 -19.82 0.42 -4.72
N ALA A 290 -20.08 1.42 -3.88
CA ALA A 290 -19.28 1.72 -2.69
C ALA A 290 -19.28 0.57 -1.67
N GLN A 291 -20.40 -0.13 -1.47
CA GLN A 291 -20.47 -1.31 -0.60
C GLN A 291 -19.61 -2.46 -1.14
N TYR A 292 -19.62 -2.68 -2.45
CA TYR A 292 -18.84 -3.75 -3.08
C TYR A 292 -17.34 -3.43 -3.14
N THR A 293 -16.96 -2.17 -3.40
CA THR A 293 -15.56 -1.72 -3.54
C THR A 293 -14.93 -1.21 -2.26
N GLN A 294 -15.53 -1.46 -1.09
CA GLN A 294 -14.90 -1.14 0.19
C GLN A 294 -13.46 -1.68 0.25
N PRO A 295 -12.47 -0.90 0.72
CA PRO A 295 -11.06 -1.31 0.70
C PRO A 295 -10.82 -2.69 1.32
N ILE A 296 -11.48 -2.96 2.45
CA ILE A 296 -11.39 -4.26 3.13
C ILE A 296 -11.85 -5.42 2.23
N ASN A 297 -12.96 -5.27 1.49
CA ASN A 297 -13.48 -6.31 0.61
C ASN A 297 -12.53 -6.58 -0.55
N VAL A 298 -11.93 -5.51 -1.10
CA VAL A 298 -10.94 -5.62 -2.19
C VAL A 298 -9.69 -6.36 -1.69
N HIS A 299 -9.18 -6.02 -0.50
CA HIS A 299 -8.05 -6.72 0.10
C HIS A 299 -8.36 -8.20 0.34
N LEU A 300 -9.49 -8.52 0.97
CA LEU A 300 -9.87 -9.91 1.24
C LEU A 300 -10.06 -10.73 -0.04
N HIS A 301 -10.62 -10.12 -1.09
CA HIS A 301 -10.73 -10.74 -2.40
C HIS A 301 -9.33 -11.05 -2.99
N HIS A 302 -8.40 -10.10 -2.94
CA HIS A 302 -7.02 -10.34 -3.42
C HIS A 302 -6.29 -11.41 -2.59
N VAL A 303 -6.47 -11.41 -1.27
CA VAL A 303 -5.89 -12.44 -0.38
C VAL A 303 -6.44 -13.82 -0.75
N LYS A 304 -7.72 -13.94 -1.08
CA LYS A 304 -8.34 -15.22 -1.47
C LYS A 304 -7.84 -15.73 -2.83
N HIS A 305 -7.72 -14.85 -3.82
CA HIS A 305 -7.47 -15.25 -5.22
C HIS A 305 -6.00 -15.10 -5.66
N SER A 306 -5.12 -14.52 -4.83
CA SER A 306 -3.71 -14.33 -5.14
C SER A 306 -2.80 -14.67 -3.94
N PRO A 307 -2.21 -15.87 -3.89
CA PRO A 307 -1.23 -16.24 -2.85
C PRO A 307 -0.04 -15.26 -2.80
N ARG A 308 0.43 -14.81 -3.97
CA ARG A 308 1.49 -13.80 -4.09
C ARG A 308 1.14 -12.50 -3.37
N TYR A 309 -0.12 -12.10 -3.42
CA TYR A 309 -0.57 -10.88 -2.72
C TYR A 309 -0.40 -11.01 -1.21
N VAL A 310 -0.70 -12.19 -0.66
CA VAL A 310 -0.52 -12.48 0.77
C VAL A 310 0.96 -12.39 1.17
N ASP A 311 1.85 -12.98 0.38
CA ASP A 311 3.29 -12.97 0.67
C ASP A 311 3.89 -11.57 0.60
N VAL A 312 3.56 -10.80 -0.44
CA VAL A 312 4.02 -9.41 -0.59
C VAL A 312 3.52 -8.54 0.55
N LEU A 313 2.24 -8.66 0.90
CA LEU A 313 1.64 -7.89 1.98
C LEU A 313 2.24 -8.25 3.35
N ALA A 314 2.45 -9.54 3.61
CA ALA A 314 3.09 -10.01 4.82
C ALA A 314 4.55 -9.53 4.91
N ALA A 315 5.30 -9.59 3.81
CA ALA A 315 6.67 -9.09 3.74
C ALA A 315 6.73 -7.58 4.00
N GLN A 316 5.82 -6.80 3.41
CA GLN A 316 5.73 -5.36 3.62
C GLN A 316 5.45 -5.00 5.08
N LEU A 317 4.47 -5.65 5.72
CA LEU A 317 4.16 -5.42 7.13
C LEU A 317 5.31 -5.83 8.05
N LYS A 318 5.97 -6.98 7.79
CA LYS A 318 7.19 -7.39 8.49
C LYS A 318 8.31 -6.36 8.31
N GLN A 319 8.51 -5.86 7.10
CA GLN A 319 9.51 -4.84 6.82
C GLN A 319 9.25 -3.56 7.63
N LYS A 320 8.00 -3.10 7.75
CA LYS A 320 7.67 -1.93 8.59
C LYS A 320 7.98 -2.17 10.06
N LEU A 321 7.70 -3.37 10.60
CA LEU A 321 8.07 -3.73 11.97
C LEU A 321 9.59 -3.73 12.17
N THR A 322 10.34 -4.39 11.30
CA THR A 322 11.82 -4.42 11.39
C THR A 322 12.43 -3.02 11.30
N LEU A 323 11.83 -2.12 10.50
CA LEU A 323 12.26 -0.72 10.42
C LEU A 323 12.02 0.00 11.75
N CYS A 324 10.87 -0.21 12.39
CA CYS A 324 10.58 0.36 13.72
C CYS A 324 11.63 -0.10 14.75
N GLU A 325 11.90 -1.41 14.82
CA GLU A 325 12.90 -1.99 15.72
C GLU A 325 14.30 -1.41 15.47
N LYS A 326 14.68 -1.27 14.20
CA LYS A 326 15.97 -0.68 13.80
C LYS A 326 16.08 0.79 14.23
N MET A 327 15.02 1.59 14.04
CA MET A 327 15.02 3.00 14.45
C MET A 327 15.10 3.14 15.97
N ALA A 328 14.38 2.30 16.72
CA ALA A 328 14.47 2.26 18.17
C ALA A 328 15.90 1.91 18.64
N ALA A 329 16.52 0.88 18.05
CA ALA A 329 17.89 0.50 18.36
C ALA A 329 18.92 1.60 18.04
N LEU A 330 18.75 2.32 16.93
CA LEU A 330 19.61 3.46 16.55
C LEU A 330 19.42 4.66 17.49
N ALA A 331 18.19 4.92 17.93
CA ALA A 331 17.91 5.93 18.94
C ALA A 331 18.60 5.60 20.27
N ASP A 332 18.52 4.36 20.73
CA ASP A 332 19.15 3.93 21.97
C ASP A 332 20.68 3.95 21.89
N ARG A 333 21.26 3.53 20.76
CA ARG A 333 22.70 3.66 20.52
C ARG A 333 23.16 5.12 20.57
N SER A 334 22.35 6.04 20.04
CA SER A 334 22.66 7.48 20.04
C SER A 334 22.55 8.08 21.45
N LYS A 335 21.56 7.65 22.25
CA LYS A 335 21.45 8.01 23.68
C LYS A 335 22.65 7.50 24.49
N GLN A 336 23.08 6.26 24.26
CA GLN A 336 24.25 5.69 24.93
C GLN A 336 25.53 6.46 24.57
N LYS A 337 25.72 6.79 23.29
CA LYS A 337 26.86 7.61 22.85
C LYS A 337 26.87 8.99 23.50
N LYS A 338 25.70 9.64 23.60
CA LYS A 338 25.55 10.91 24.32
C LYS A 338 25.91 10.77 25.80
N ALA A 339 25.40 9.75 26.47
CA ALA A 339 25.68 9.51 27.88
C ALA A 339 27.17 9.25 28.15
N ALA A 340 27.83 8.47 27.29
CA ALA A 340 29.26 8.22 27.38
C ALA A 340 30.08 9.50 27.20
N ALA A 341 29.75 10.31 26.19
CA ALA A 341 30.42 11.59 25.95
C ALA A 341 30.22 12.59 27.12
N ALA A 342 29.02 12.64 27.69
CA ALA A 342 28.73 13.49 28.85
C ALA A 342 29.48 13.01 30.11
N ALA A 343 29.62 11.70 30.30
CA ALA A 343 30.39 11.13 31.41
C ALA A 343 31.90 11.43 31.26
N GLU A 344 32.43 11.32 30.04
CA GLU A 344 33.81 11.68 29.74
C GLU A 344 34.06 13.19 29.94
N GLU A 345 33.15 14.04 29.45
CA GLU A 345 33.21 15.49 29.68
C GLU A 345 33.24 15.80 31.19
N ALA A 346 32.36 15.17 31.97
CA ALA A 346 32.29 15.35 33.41
C ALA A 346 33.58 14.90 34.13
N ALA A 347 34.22 13.83 33.66
CA ALA A 347 35.49 13.34 34.20
C ALA A 347 36.68 14.25 33.85
N LEU A 348 36.72 14.82 32.64
CA LEU A 348 37.81 15.66 32.16
C LEU A 348 37.72 17.11 32.68
N ARG A 349 36.51 17.60 32.98
CA ARG A 349 36.27 18.97 33.49
C ARG A 349 37.16 19.37 34.67
N PRO A 350 37.21 18.60 35.78
CA PRO A 350 38.04 18.98 36.93
C PRO A 350 39.54 18.98 36.61
N LEU A 351 40.00 18.08 35.74
CA LEU A 351 41.39 18.03 35.30
C LEU A 351 41.76 19.26 34.48
N LEU A 352 40.89 19.67 33.56
CA LEU A 352 41.07 20.90 32.79
C LEU A 352 41.11 22.12 33.71
N THR A 353 40.18 22.23 34.67
CA THR A 353 40.17 23.35 35.64
C THR A 353 41.49 23.44 36.39
N ARG A 354 42.00 22.30 36.90
CA ARG A 354 43.30 22.26 37.60
C ARG A 354 44.47 22.65 36.69
N LEU A 355 44.46 22.19 35.43
CA LEU A 355 45.50 22.53 34.46
C LEU A 355 45.48 24.03 34.16
N VAL A 356 44.31 24.61 33.91
CA VAL A 356 44.09 26.04 33.68
C VAL A 356 44.64 26.86 34.86
N ASP A 357 44.32 26.48 36.10
CA ASP A 357 44.77 27.19 37.29
C ASP A 357 46.29 27.10 37.47
N ASN A 358 46.89 25.91 37.33
CA ASN A 358 48.34 25.75 37.36
C ASN A 358 49.04 26.58 36.28
N THR A 359 48.46 26.65 35.09
CA THR A 359 49.05 27.40 33.97
C THR A 359 48.96 28.90 34.20
N LYS A 360 47.90 29.40 34.84
CA LYS A 360 47.80 30.81 35.28
C LYS A 360 48.86 31.16 36.33
N VAL A 361 49.10 30.26 37.28
CA VAL A 361 50.14 30.44 38.31
C VAL A 361 51.52 30.52 37.65
N LEU A 362 51.85 29.55 36.80
CA LEU A 362 53.12 29.54 36.05
C LEU A 362 53.28 30.78 35.17
N GLN A 363 52.22 31.22 34.50
CA GLN A 363 52.24 32.45 33.72
C GLN A 363 52.61 33.66 34.60
N ALA A 364 51.98 33.80 35.78
CA ALA A 364 52.26 34.90 36.70
C ALA A 364 53.70 34.87 37.25
N GLU A 365 54.23 33.67 37.53
CA GLU A 365 55.63 33.49 37.96
C GLU A 365 56.61 33.90 36.85
N ILE A 366 56.35 33.48 35.61
CA ILE A 366 57.17 33.84 34.44
C ILE A 366 57.13 35.35 34.19
N GLU A 367 55.94 35.97 34.20
CA GLU A 367 55.76 37.42 34.04
C GLU A 367 56.55 38.19 35.10
N LYS A 368 56.51 37.74 36.36
CA LYS A 368 57.25 38.33 37.48
C LYS A 368 58.76 38.20 37.29
N ASP A 369 59.25 37.03 36.87
CA ASP A 369 60.68 36.79 36.68
C ASP A 369 61.25 37.53 35.47
N ILE A 370 60.49 37.66 34.38
CA ILE A 370 60.87 38.51 33.25
C ILE A 370 60.86 39.99 33.68
N SER A 371 59.83 40.44 34.39
CA SER A 371 59.76 41.83 34.88
C SER A 371 60.98 42.21 35.75
N LYS A 372 61.45 41.31 36.63
CA LYS A 372 62.70 41.50 37.40
C LYS A 372 63.90 41.71 36.49
N LYS A 373 64.05 40.91 35.42
CA LYS A 373 65.15 41.03 34.44
C LYS A 373 65.09 42.36 33.66
N TYR A 374 63.91 42.93 33.45
CA TYR A 374 63.70 44.21 32.77
C TYR A 374 63.47 45.39 33.72
N LYS A 375 64.20 45.43 34.85
CA LYS A 375 64.22 46.56 35.80
C LYS A 375 62.83 46.95 36.34
N GLY A 376 61.95 45.97 36.51
CA GLY A 376 60.60 46.17 37.06
C GLY A 376 59.58 46.73 36.08
N ARG A 377 59.87 46.77 34.76
CA ARG A 377 58.83 47.07 33.77
C ARG A 377 57.78 45.94 33.77
N PRO A 378 56.48 46.27 33.74
CA PRO A 378 55.43 45.26 33.69
C PRO A 378 55.49 44.49 32.37
N VAL A 379 55.42 43.16 32.45
CA VAL A 379 55.44 42.25 31.31
C VAL A 379 54.24 41.33 31.43
N ASN A 380 53.44 41.25 30.35
CA ASN A 380 52.29 40.36 30.25
C ASN A 380 52.53 39.37 29.11
N VAL A 381 52.39 38.09 29.38
CA VAL A 381 52.43 37.03 28.36
C VAL A 381 51.08 37.00 27.66
N ILE A 382 51.08 37.25 26.34
CA ILE A 382 49.89 37.27 25.50
C ILE A 382 49.81 35.92 24.76
N GLY A 383 48.61 35.34 24.66
CA GLY A 383 48.37 34.06 23.96
C GLY A 383 48.26 32.82 24.85
N GLY A 384 48.30 32.96 26.18
CA GLY A 384 48.08 31.87 27.14
C GLY A 384 46.60 31.58 27.44
N VAL A 385 46.33 30.93 28.58
CA VAL A 385 45.04 30.42 29.09
C VAL A 385 43.83 31.39 29.03
N LYS A 386 44.05 32.68 28.75
CA LYS A 386 42.98 33.66 28.50
C LYS A 386 42.21 33.40 27.19
N PHE A 387 42.68 32.51 26.33
CA PHE A 387 42.08 32.15 25.04
C PHE A 387 41.62 30.69 24.93
N LEU A 388 41.67 29.93 26.03
CA LEU A 388 41.04 28.61 26.21
C LEU A 388 39.71 28.79 26.93
#